data_AF-Q5BY98-F1
#
_entry.id   AF-Q5BY98-F1
#
_cell.length_a   1.000
_cell.length_b   1.000
_cell.length_c   1.000
_cell.angle_alpha   90.00
_cell.angle_beta   90.00
_cell.angle_gamma   90.00
#
_symmetry.space_group_name_H-M   'P 1'
#
loop_
_entity.id
_entity.type
_entity.pdbx_description
1 polymer ?
#
loop_
_entity_poly.entity_id
_entity_poly.type
_entity_poly.pdbx_seq_one_letter_code
_entity_poly.pdbx_strand_id
1 'polypeptide(L)'
;MNGAIQNDFREFLNLHNDQLRASGIPGHFWHRLHEKLIYEIYDANTCVMMQKIEYTKDDEDDNEELVVDYDWDIVVCTDKLLTSDSNNIFLVDHAWTFDIQSMKQCILQLPNLLERMASLMNIVTLNQSNESIALDICKNVWKYCRYYKLSTKENISLLSQVPELQQLMWYVTDEVGSRI
;
A
#
# COMPACT_ATOMS: atom_id res chain seq x y z
N MET A 1 0.72 21.68 22.61
CA MET A 1 1.75 20.62 22.39
C MET A 1 1.10 19.32 22.80
N ASN A 2 0.51 18.60 21.84
CA ASN A 2 -0.23 17.36 22.13
C ASN A 2 0.78 16.22 22.23
N GLY A 3 1.02 15.73 23.44
CA GLY A 3 1.81 14.53 23.68
C GLY A 3 1.07 13.34 23.08
N ALA A 4 1.60 12.79 21.99
CA ALA A 4 1.20 11.48 21.50
C ALA A 4 1.43 10.49 22.64
N ILE A 5 0.36 9.80 23.04
CA ILE A 5 0.41 8.70 24.01
C ILE A 5 1.27 7.63 23.33
N GLN A 6 2.50 7.47 23.79
CA GLN A 6 3.39 6.41 23.34
C GLN A 6 2.78 5.11 23.89
N ASN A 7 2.03 4.38 23.06
CA ASN A 7 1.40 3.12 23.48
C ASN A 7 2.51 2.18 23.99
N ASP A 8 2.30 1.62 25.17
CA ASP A 8 3.25 0.67 25.74
C ASP A 8 3.22 -0.64 24.95
N PHE A 9 4.38 -1.30 24.79
CA PHE A 9 4.47 -2.55 24.02
C PHE A 9 3.53 -3.63 24.58
N ARG A 10 3.27 -3.63 25.89
CA ARG A 10 2.33 -4.57 26.51
C ARG A 10 0.90 -4.31 26.04
N GLU A 11 0.49 -3.06 25.94
CA GLU A 11 -0.85 -2.69 25.47
C GLU A 11 -1.03 -3.05 23.99
N PHE A 12 -0.03 -2.73 23.17
CA PHE A 12 0.01 -3.16 21.77
C PHE A 12 -0.14 -4.69 21.66
N LEU A 13 0.64 -5.44 22.45
CA LEU A 13 0.59 -6.89 22.38
C LEU A 13 -0.77 -7.45 22.86
N ASN A 14 -1.36 -6.87 23.91
CA ASN A 14 -2.69 -7.26 24.37
C ASN A 14 -3.77 -7.04 23.32
N LEU A 15 -3.67 -5.94 22.55
CA LEU A 15 -4.66 -5.59 21.52
C LEU A 15 -4.47 -6.41 20.24
N HIS A 16 -3.23 -6.66 19.84
CA HIS A 16 -2.90 -7.20 18.51
C HIS A 16 -2.39 -8.66 18.53
N ASN A 17 -2.34 -9.34 19.67
CA ASN A 17 -1.77 -10.69 19.77
C ASN A 17 -2.34 -11.67 18.73
N ASP A 18 -3.67 -11.73 18.68
CA ASP A 18 -4.39 -12.65 17.80
C ASP A 18 -4.16 -12.30 16.34
N GLN A 19 -4.10 -11.01 16.01
CA GLN A 19 -3.82 -10.53 14.66
C GLN A 19 -2.39 -10.88 14.22
N LEU A 20 -1.40 -10.65 15.09
CA LEU A 20 0.01 -10.97 14.79
C LEU A 20 0.21 -12.47 14.56
N ARG A 21 -0.46 -13.32 15.37
CA ARG A 21 -0.42 -14.77 15.22
C ARG A 21 -1.17 -15.26 13.98
N ALA A 22 -2.36 -14.73 13.72
CA ALA A 22 -3.16 -15.09 12.54
C ALA A 22 -2.43 -14.72 11.24
N SER A 23 -1.69 -13.60 11.24
CA SER A 23 -0.83 -13.17 10.12
C SER A 23 0.49 -13.95 10.02
N GLY A 24 0.74 -14.91 10.92
CA GLY A 24 1.94 -15.74 10.90
C GLY A 24 3.24 -15.00 11.25
N ILE A 25 3.17 -13.82 11.88
CA ILE A 25 4.35 -13.02 12.21
C ILE A 25 5.08 -13.64 13.41
N PRO A 26 6.35 -14.07 13.27
CA PRO A 26 7.12 -14.63 14.38
C PRO A 26 7.32 -13.64 15.54
N GLY A 27 7.33 -14.17 16.77
CA GLY A 27 7.32 -13.35 17.99
C GLY A 27 8.52 -12.40 18.16
N HIS A 28 9.69 -12.74 17.61
CA HIS A 28 10.87 -11.89 17.68
C HIS A 28 10.74 -10.60 16.87
N PHE A 29 9.81 -10.52 15.92
CA PHE A 29 9.54 -9.30 15.17
C PHE A 29 8.59 -8.33 15.87
N TRP A 30 7.78 -8.78 16.84
CA TRP A 30 6.66 -7.98 17.35
C TRP A 30 7.10 -6.68 18.01
N HIS A 31 8.19 -6.72 18.78
CA HIS A 31 8.71 -5.51 19.42
C HIS A 31 9.20 -4.50 18.38
N ARG A 32 9.93 -4.98 17.36
CA ARG A 32 10.45 -4.12 16.31
C ARG A 32 9.34 -3.56 15.42
N LEU A 33 8.33 -4.38 15.10
CA LEU A 33 7.13 -3.95 14.41
C LEU A 33 6.42 -2.82 15.16
N HIS A 34 6.25 -2.97 16.47
CA HIS A 34 5.64 -1.95 17.31
C HIS A 34 6.41 -0.62 17.26
N GLU A 35 7.75 -0.67 17.37
CA GLU A 35 8.59 0.53 17.22
C GLU A 35 8.43 1.16 15.84
N LYS A 36 8.50 0.37 14.77
CA LYS A 36 8.35 0.89 13.40
C LYS A 36 6.98 1.54 13.20
N LEU A 37 5.91 0.98 13.77
CA LEU A 37 4.56 1.55 13.70
C LEU A 37 4.43 2.87 14.48
N ILE A 38 5.00 2.96 15.69
CA ILE A 38 4.94 4.18 16.50
C ILE A 38 5.70 5.33 15.85
N TYR A 39 6.86 5.03 15.27
CA TYR A 39 7.78 6.03 14.72
C TYR A 39 7.67 6.17 13.20
N GLU A 40 6.70 5.52 12.57
CA GLU A 40 6.48 5.55 11.12
C GLU A 40 7.78 5.24 10.33
N ILE A 41 8.49 4.19 10.73
CA ILE A 41 9.79 3.81 10.13
C ILE A 41 9.54 2.96 8.88
N TYR A 42 9.67 3.60 7.71
CA TYR A 42 9.60 2.97 6.40
C TYR A 42 10.99 2.77 5.81
N ASP A 43 11.67 1.70 6.23
CA ASP A 43 13.08 1.41 5.92
C ASP A 43 13.26 0.25 4.91
N ALA A 44 12.19 -0.19 4.25
CA ALA A 44 12.24 -1.27 3.25
C ALA A 44 13.28 -0.99 2.15
N ASN A 45 13.36 0.25 1.68
CA ASN A 45 14.27 0.71 0.63
C ASN A 45 15.76 0.57 0.98
N THR A 46 16.11 0.35 2.24
CA THR A 46 17.49 0.06 2.67
C THR A 46 17.91 -1.36 2.35
N CYS A 47 16.94 -2.27 2.22
CA CYS A 47 17.15 -3.71 2.09
C CYS A 47 16.68 -4.26 0.76
N VAL A 48 15.58 -3.73 0.23
CA VAL A 48 14.94 -4.22 -0.98
C VAL A 48 14.54 -3.08 -1.89
N MET A 49 14.53 -3.34 -3.20
CA MET A 49 13.96 -2.44 -4.18
C MET A 49 13.01 -3.17 -5.11
N MET A 50 12.05 -2.44 -5.65
CA MET A 50 11.18 -2.95 -6.68
C MET A 50 11.82 -2.78 -8.06
N GLN A 51 11.85 -3.83 -8.87
CA GLN A 51 12.38 -3.81 -10.23
C GLN A 51 11.34 -4.30 -11.23
N LYS A 52 11.26 -3.63 -12.37
CA LYS A 52 10.50 -4.09 -13.53
C LYS A 52 11.36 -5.08 -14.31
N ILE A 53 10.84 -6.28 -14.53
CA ILE A 53 11.46 -7.32 -15.36
C ILE A 53 10.74 -7.29 -16.70
N GLU A 54 11.47 -7.02 -17.77
CA GLU A 54 10.92 -6.98 -19.13
C GLU A 54 11.32 -8.26 -19.86
N TYR A 55 10.34 -8.93 -20.46
CA TYR A 55 10.55 -10.11 -21.29
C TYR A 55 10.59 -9.67 -22.75
N THR A 56 11.73 -9.89 -23.40
CA THR A 56 11.92 -9.59 -24.81
C THR A 56 11.78 -10.86 -25.64
N LYS A 57 11.37 -10.70 -26.89
CA LYS A 57 11.43 -11.77 -27.88
C LYS A 57 12.47 -11.37 -28.92
N ASP A 58 13.43 -12.27 -29.15
CA ASP A 58 14.38 -12.12 -30.26
C ASP A 58 13.60 -12.32 -31.56
N ASP A 59 13.27 -11.24 -32.26
CA ASP A 59 12.82 -11.32 -33.63
C ASP A 59 14.07 -11.41 -34.53
N GLU A 60 14.31 -12.60 -35.10
CA GLU A 60 15.50 -12.92 -35.90
C GLU A 60 15.71 -12.01 -37.14
N ASP A 61 14.73 -11.19 -37.51
CA ASP A 61 14.72 -10.38 -38.74
C ASP A 61 14.97 -8.87 -38.54
N ASP A 62 14.87 -8.33 -37.32
CA ASP A 62 15.15 -6.91 -37.02
C ASP A 62 15.93 -6.78 -35.70
N ASN A 63 17.01 -6.00 -35.68
CA ASN A 63 17.87 -5.77 -34.50
C ASN A 63 17.18 -4.99 -33.35
N GLU A 64 15.85 -5.02 -33.25
CA GLU A 64 15.09 -4.36 -32.20
C GLU A 64 14.51 -5.41 -31.24
N GLU A 65 15.04 -5.45 -30.01
CA GLU A 65 14.45 -6.25 -28.93
C GLU A 65 13.05 -5.71 -28.61
N LEU A 66 12.02 -6.46 -28.99
CA LEU A 66 10.63 -6.12 -28.70
C LEU A 66 10.24 -6.68 -27.33
N VAL A 67 9.92 -5.78 -26.38
CA VAL A 67 9.35 -6.15 -25.08
C VAL A 67 7.92 -6.65 -25.30
N VAL A 68 7.69 -7.93 -25.01
CA VAL A 68 6.39 -8.60 -25.19
C VAL A 68 5.58 -8.69 -23.90
N ASP A 69 6.25 -8.66 -22.76
CA ASP A 69 5.60 -8.72 -21.45
C ASP A 69 6.50 -8.11 -20.36
N TYR A 70 5.92 -7.81 -19.20
CA TYR A 70 6.71 -7.40 -18.04
C TYR A 70 6.06 -7.79 -16.71
N ASP A 71 6.91 -8.12 -15.75
CA ASP A 71 6.54 -8.35 -14.36
C ASP A 71 7.23 -7.35 -13.44
N TRP A 72 6.81 -7.33 -12.18
CA TRP A 72 7.51 -6.63 -11.12
C TRP A 72 8.00 -7.62 -10.07
N ASP A 73 9.24 -7.44 -9.62
CA ASP A 73 9.83 -8.27 -8.57
C ASP A 73 10.50 -7.42 -7.49
N ILE A 74 10.70 -8.01 -6.32
CA ILE A 74 11.43 -7.42 -5.20
C ILE A 74 12.83 -8.00 -5.18
N VAL A 75 13.81 -7.14 -5.43
CA VAL A 75 15.23 -7.50 -5.40
C VAL A 75 15.82 -7.11 -4.05
N VAL A 76 16.56 -8.04 -3.43
CA VAL A 76 17.33 -7.76 -2.21
C VAL A 76 18.63 -7.03 -2.61
N CYS A 77 18.80 -5.81 -2.09
CA CYS A 77 19.94 -4.94 -2.39
C CYS A 77 21.03 -4.98 -1.30
N THR A 78 20.84 -5.79 -0.25
CA THR A 78 21.81 -5.95 0.84
C THR A 78 22.50 -7.30 0.79
N ASP A 79 23.71 -7.34 1.31
CA ASP A 79 24.52 -8.57 1.34
C ASP A 79 23.85 -9.71 2.12
N LYS A 80 23.04 -9.37 3.14
CA LYS A 80 22.40 -10.35 4.04
C LYS A 80 21.04 -9.86 4.52
N LEU A 81 20.02 -10.68 4.27
CA LEU A 81 18.71 -10.58 4.88
C LEU A 81 18.41 -11.87 5.64
N LEU A 82 18.49 -11.82 6.97
CA LEU A 82 18.35 -12.99 7.85
C LEU A 82 16.97 -13.01 8.51
N THR A 83 16.29 -14.15 8.47
CA THR A 83 14.98 -14.34 9.11
C THR A 83 15.04 -14.24 10.64
N SER A 84 16.22 -14.43 11.23
CA SER A 84 16.46 -14.31 12.67
C SER A 84 16.64 -12.86 13.15
N ASP A 85 16.92 -11.92 12.25
CA ASP A 85 17.09 -10.52 12.61
C ASP A 85 15.74 -9.83 12.69
N SER A 86 15.36 -9.40 13.89
CA SER A 86 14.11 -8.71 14.17
C SER A 86 13.92 -7.40 13.37
N ASN A 87 14.98 -6.81 12.80
CA ASN A 87 14.88 -5.62 11.95
C ASN A 87 14.28 -5.92 10.56
N ASN A 88 14.34 -7.18 10.12
CA ASN A 88 13.89 -7.60 8.79
C ASN A 88 12.37 -7.84 8.74
N ILE A 89 11.62 -6.89 9.30
CA ILE A 89 10.18 -6.73 9.13
C ILE A 89 9.92 -5.32 8.62
N PHE A 90 9.23 -5.17 7.50
CA PHE A 90 9.08 -3.90 6.82
C PHE A 90 7.62 -3.49 6.76
N LEU A 91 7.38 -2.18 6.92
CA LEU A 91 6.03 -1.62 6.80
C LEU A 91 5.73 -1.32 5.34
N VAL A 92 4.53 -1.72 4.92
CA VAL A 92 3.91 -1.36 3.65
C VAL A 92 2.73 -0.48 4.00
N ASP A 93 2.66 0.70 3.41
CA ASP A 93 1.61 1.68 3.71
C ASP A 93 0.57 1.76 2.59
N HIS A 94 -0.47 2.55 2.83
CA HIS A 94 -1.39 3.00 1.82
C HIS A 94 -0.83 4.22 1.07
N ALA A 95 -0.96 4.21 -0.25
CA ALA A 95 -0.65 5.38 -1.08
C ALA A 95 -1.81 6.37 -1.14
N TRP A 96 -3.05 5.86 -0.98
CA TRP A 96 -4.25 6.67 -1.16
C TRP A 96 -5.43 6.07 -0.42
N THR A 97 -6.17 6.89 0.31
CA THR A 97 -7.43 6.54 0.97
C THR A 97 -8.53 7.47 0.47
N PHE A 98 -9.71 6.92 0.17
CA PHE A 98 -10.82 7.68 -0.40
C PHE A 98 -12.18 7.07 -0.09
N ASP A 99 -13.21 7.89 -0.17
CA ASP A 99 -14.58 7.44 -0.40
C ASP A 99 -14.91 7.52 -1.90
N ILE A 100 -15.88 6.72 -2.36
CA ILE A 100 -16.22 6.62 -3.79
C ILE A 100 -16.72 7.96 -4.36
N GLN A 101 -17.43 8.76 -3.54
CA GLN A 101 -18.07 9.98 -4.02
C GLN A 101 -17.05 11.09 -4.28
N SER A 102 -16.02 11.19 -3.44
CA SER A 102 -14.98 12.21 -3.55
C SER A 102 -13.74 11.79 -4.36
N MET A 103 -13.61 10.50 -4.68
CA MET A 103 -12.45 9.88 -5.33
C MET A 103 -11.89 10.71 -6.50
N LYS A 104 -12.72 11.02 -7.51
CA LYS A 104 -12.28 11.77 -8.70
C LYS A 104 -11.81 13.17 -8.36
N GLN A 105 -12.52 13.85 -7.46
CA GLN A 105 -12.18 15.20 -7.02
C GLN A 105 -10.83 15.20 -6.28
N CYS A 106 -10.61 14.21 -5.41
CA CYS A 106 -9.36 14.04 -4.67
C CYS A 106 -8.16 13.89 -5.62
N ILE A 107 -8.26 13.03 -6.64
CA ILE A 107 -7.20 12.83 -7.65
C ILE A 107 -6.91 14.14 -8.40
N LEU A 108 -7.95 14.84 -8.86
CA LEU A 108 -7.77 16.06 -9.65
C LEU A 108 -7.18 17.23 -8.84
N GLN A 109 -7.41 17.24 -7.53
CA GLN A 109 -6.86 18.25 -6.62
C GLN A 109 -5.39 17.98 -6.26
N LEU A 110 -4.91 16.76 -6.45
CA LEU A 110 -3.57 16.33 -6.05
C LEU A 110 -2.80 15.77 -7.25
N PRO A 111 -2.08 16.63 -8.02
CA PRO A 111 -1.35 16.21 -9.22
C PRO A 111 -0.37 15.05 -8.97
N ASN A 112 0.37 15.10 -7.86
CA ASN A 112 1.31 14.04 -7.49
C ASN A 112 0.62 12.69 -7.27
N LEU A 113 -0.60 12.70 -6.74
CA LEU A 113 -1.40 11.49 -6.56
C LEU A 113 -1.91 10.97 -7.90
N LEU A 114 -2.37 11.86 -8.79
CA LEU A 114 -2.78 11.49 -10.14
C LEU A 114 -1.65 10.79 -10.90
N GLU A 115 -0.44 11.37 -10.90
CA GLU A 115 0.73 10.79 -11.55
C GLU A 115 1.12 9.44 -10.93
N ARG A 116 1.15 9.37 -9.59
CA ARG A 116 1.47 8.14 -8.86
C ARG A 116 0.48 7.02 -9.17
N MET A 117 -0.83 7.30 -9.13
CA MET A 117 -1.87 6.30 -9.42
C MET A 117 -1.88 5.90 -10.90
N ALA A 118 -1.64 6.83 -11.82
CA ALA A 118 -1.49 6.49 -13.23
C ALA A 118 -0.31 5.54 -13.46
N SER A 119 0.85 5.83 -12.87
CA SER A 119 2.04 4.96 -12.91
C SER A 119 1.77 3.59 -12.27
N LEU A 120 1.12 3.57 -11.09
CA LEU A 120 0.78 2.34 -10.38
C LEU A 120 -0.10 1.41 -11.23
N MET A 121 -1.08 1.99 -11.91
CA MET A 121 -2.09 1.29 -12.72
C MET A 121 -1.69 1.14 -14.20
N ASN A 122 -0.45 1.49 -14.58
CA ASN A 122 0.06 1.47 -15.95
C ASN A 122 -0.83 2.22 -16.96
N ILE A 123 -1.38 3.38 -16.56
CA ILE A 123 -2.19 4.25 -17.41
C ILE A 123 -1.28 5.18 -18.21
N VAL A 124 -1.45 5.17 -19.54
CA VAL A 124 -0.70 6.05 -20.44
C VAL A 124 -1.14 7.50 -20.24
N THR A 125 -0.22 8.36 -19.82
CA THR A 125 -0.50 9.79 -19.59
C THR A 125 -0.11 10.69 -20.75
N LEU A 126 0.68 10.19 -21.71
CA LEU A 126 1.19 10.95 -22.85
C LEU A 126 0.03 11.54 -23.69
N ASN A 127 0.06 12.86 -23.86
CA ASN A 127 -0.95 13.63 -24.61
C ASN A 127 -2.40 13.51 -24.11
N GLN A 128 -2.61 13.08 -22.86
CA GLN A 128 -3.93 13.01 -22.25
C GLN A 128 -4.16 14.19 -21.30
N SER A 129 -5.41 14.63 -21.15
CA SER A 129 -5.76 15.59 -20.09
C SER A 129 -5.84 14.89 -18.73
N ASN A 130 -5.61 15.67 -17.66
CA ASN A 130 -5.75 15.17 -16.28
C ASN A 130 -7.14 14.58 -16.02
N GLU A 131 -8.19 15.13 -16.63
CA GLU A 131 -9.55 14.59 -16.52
C GLU A 131 -9.70 13.21 -17.14
N SER A 132 -9.05 12.96 -18.28
CA SER A 132 -9.05 11.65 -18.93
C SER A 132 -8.31 10.63 -18.07
N ILE A 133 -7.11 10.99 -17.61
CA ILE A 133 -6.28 10.14 -16.75
C ILE A 133 -7.04 9.80 -15.45
N ALA A 134 -7.64 10.80 -14.79
CA ALA A 134 -8.43 10.60 -13.59
C ALA A 134 -9.63 9.66 -13.81
N LEU A 135 -10.32 9.77 -14.96
CA LEU A 135 -11.40 8.86 -15.30
C LEU A 135 -10.90 7.42 -15.46
N ASP A 136 -9.76 7.22 -16.10
CA ASP A 136 -9.18 5.90 -16.30
C ASP A 136 -8.63 5.29 -15.00
N ILE A 137 -8.12 6.12 -14.08
CA ILE A 137 -7.78 5.70 -12.71
C ILE A 137 -9.05 5.23 -12.00
N CYS A 138 -10.11 6.04 -11.96
CA CYS A 138 -11.37 5.67 -11.30
C CYS A 138 -12.00 4.39 -11.86
N LYS A 139 -11.80 4.08 -13.16
CA LYS A 139 -12.28 2.84 -13.78
C LYS A 139 -11.45 1.61 -13.39
N ASN A 140 -10.16 1.77 -13.11
CA ASN A 140 -9.24 0.66 -12.85
C ASN A 140 -8.91 0.45 -11.37
N VAL A 141 -9.16 1.44 -10.51
CA VAL A 141 -8.80 1.42 -9.08
C VAL A 141 -9.34 0.22 -8.32
N TRP A 142 -10.48 -0.35 -8.73
CA TRP A 142 -11.08 -1.52 -8.09
C TRP A 142 -10.16 -2.77 -8.09
N LYS A 143 -9.21 -2.85 -9.03
CA LYS A 143 -8.23 -3.94 -9.12
C LYS A 143 -7.14 -3.83 -8.04
N TYR A 144 -6.95 -2.63 -7.48
CA TYR A 144 -5.85 -2.29 -6.58
C TYR A 144 -6.32 -1.92 -5.17
N CYS A 145 -7.63 -1.72 -4.98
CA CYS A 145 -8.13 -1.23 -3.71
C CYS A 145 -8.56 -2.35 -2.76
N ARG A 146 -8.39 -2.05 -1.48
CA ARG A 146 -8.99 -2.76 -0.36
C ARG A 146 -9.93 -1.79 0.35
N TYR A 147 -10.67 -2.27 1.33
CA TYR A 147 -11.56 -1.42 2.12
C TYR A 147 -11.51 -1.75 3.60
N TYR A 148 -11.89 -0.76 4.41
CA TYR A 148 -12.18 -0.92 5.82
C TYR A 148 -13.44 -0.13 6.17
N LYS A 149 -14.02 -0.45 7.32
CA LYS A 149 -15.22 0.21 7.82
C LYS A 149 -14.87 1.12 8.97
N LEU A 150 -15.14 2.41 8.82
CA LEU A 150 -15.04 3.39 9.90
C LEU A 150 -16.35 3.49 10.63
N SER A 151 -16.26 3.44 11.95
CA SER A 151 -17.38 3.76 12.81
C SER A 151 -17.18 5.16 13.36
N THR A 152 -18.12 6.07 13.10
CA THR A 152 -18.06 7.42 13.66
C THR A 152 -18.39 7.38 15.15
N LYS A 153 -17.68 8.17 15.95
CA LYS A 153 -17.80 8.18 17.42
C LYS A 153 -19.21 8.52 17.91
N GLU A 154 -20.04 9.13 17.07
CA GLU A 154 -21.37 9.62 17.42
C GLU A 154 -22.39 8.50 17.69
N ASN A 155 -22.13 7.26 17.27
CA ASN A 155 -23.13 6.18 17.35
C ASN A 155 -22.60 4.82 17.82
N ILE A 156 -21.53 4.81 18.65
CA ILE A 156 -20.84 3.56 19.07
C ILE A 156 -21.80 2.50 19.64
N SER A 157 -22.80 2.92 20.42
CA SER A 157 -23.81 2.04 21.02
C SER A 157 -24.76 1.38 20.01
N LEU A 158 -24.98 2.01 18.85
CA LEU A 158 -25.89 1.53 17.80
C LEU A 158 -25.18 0.72 16.71
N LEU A 159 -23.84 0.72 16.67
CA LEU A 159 -23.05 0.00 15.65
C LEU A 159 -23.25 -1.51 15.67
N SER A 160 -23.50 -2.10 16.86
CA SER A 160 -23.80 -3.53 16.98
C SER A 160 -25.18 -3.90 16.41
N GLN A 161 -26.03 -2.90 16.17
CA GLN A 161 -27.43 -3.07 15.77
C GLN A 161 -27.69 -2.60 14.33
N VAL A 162 -26.89 -1.65 13.82
CA VAL A 162 -27.10 -1.02 12.50
C VAL A 162 -25.76 -0.90 11.75
N PRO A 163 -25.33 -1.96 11.02
CA PRO A 163 -24.12 -1.94 10.21
C PRO A 163 -24.07 -0.83 9.16
N GLU A 164 -25.22 -0.29 8.76
CA GLU A 164 -25.40 0.80 7.80
C GLU A 164 -24.82 2.14 8.29
N LEU A 165 -24.56 2.29 9.59
CA LEU A 165 -23.92 3.48 10.16
C LEU A 165 -22.39 3.48 9.97
N GLN A 166 -21.81 2.40 9.45
CA GLN A 166 -20.38 2.33 9.17
C GLN A 166 -20.06 2.92 7.81
N GLN A 167 -19.14 3.89 7.78
CA GLN A 167 -18.65 4.46 6.54
C GLN A 167 -17.62 3.52 5.90
N LEU A 168 -17.83 3.16 4.64
CA LEU A 168 -16.86 2.43 3.85
C LEU A 168 -15.77 3.36 3.36
N MET A 169 -14.53 3.05 3.74
CA MET A 169 -13.34 3.71 3.21
C MET A 169 -12.57 2.71 2.37
N TRP A 170 -12.12 3.18 1.22
CA TRP A 170 -11.28 2.42 0.30
C TRP A 170 -9.86 2.95 0.38
N TYR A 171 -8.90 2.07 0.15
CA TYR A 171 -7.51 2.47 0.06
C TYR A 171 -6.76 1.64 -0.97
N VAL A 172 -5.75 2.24 -1.56
CA VAL A 172 -4.76 1.62 -2.44
C VAL A 172 -3.45 1.58 -1.68
N THR A 173 -2.80 0.43 -1.65
CA THR A 173 -1.46 0.25 -1.07
C THR A 173 -0.40 1.02 -1.87
N ASP A 174 0.79 1.18 -1.32
CA ASP A 174 1.94 1.66 -2.10
C ASP A 174 2.30 0.71 -3.27
N GLU A 175 3.34 1.08 -4.01
CA GLU A 175 3.84 0.34 -5.17
C GLU A 175 4.17 -1.12 -4.84
N VAL A 176 4.74 -1.35 -3.66
CA VAL A 176 5.10 -2.68 -3.19
C VAL A 176 3.82 -3.45 -2.89
N GLY A 177 2.96 -2.93 -2.01
CA GLY A 177 1.76 -3.64 -1.57
C GLY A 177 0.73 -3.90 -2.67
N SER A 178 0.76 -3.12 -3.76
CA SER A 178 -0.18 -3.24 -4.87
C SER A 178 0.28 -4.17 -5.98
N ARG A 179 1.54 -4.60 -5.97
CA ARG A 179 2.16 -5.38 -7.05
C ARG A 179 2.79 -6.70 -6.55
N ILE A 180 2.61 -7.03 -5.27
CA ILE A 180 2.92 -8.35 -4.68
C ILE A 180 1.67 -9.18 -4.42
#